data_AF-A0A3N4J3L7-F1
#
_entry.id   AF-A0A3N4J3L7-F1
#
_cell.length_a   1.000
_cell.length_b   1.000
_cell.length_c   1.000
_cell.angle_alpha   90.00
_cell.angle_beta   90.00
_cell.angle_gamma   90.00
#
_symmetry.space_group_name_H-M   'P 1'
#
loop_
_entity.id
_entity.type
_entity.pdbx_description
1 polymer ?
#
loop_
_entity_poly.entity_id
_entity_poly.type
_entity_poly.pdbx_seq_one_letter_code
_entity_poly.pdbx_strand_id
1 'polypeptide(L)' 'MKQCINTQHHLPGAYDEMSQAVQEEWDNLKQSDWNPLLDSMFKRLKECRKRQGMQTRW' A
#
# COMPACT_ATOMS: atom_id res chain seq x y z
N MET A 1 -3.98 0.12 1.40
CA MET A 1 -4.42 -0.89 2.39
C MET A 1 -4.85 -0.27 3.72
N LYS A 2 -3.96 0.27 4.58
CA LYS A 2 -4.39 0.92 5.85
C LYS A 2 -5.44 2.03 5.67
N GLN A 3 -5.38 2.79 4.58
CA GLN A 3 -6.38 3.82 4.29
C GLN A 3 -7.71 3.24 3.81
N CYS A 4 -7.70 2.18 3.00
CA CYS A 4 -8.92 1.56 2.45
C CYS A 4 -9.78 0.91 3.54
N ILE A 5 -9.14 0.17 4.45
CA ILE A 5 -9.80 -0.46 5.61
C ILE A 5 -10.37 0.63 6.54
N ASN A 6 -9.66 1.74 6.74
CA ASN A 6 -10.13 2.85 7.58
C ASN A 6 -11.27 3.67 6.93
N THR A 7 -11.45 3.59 5.62
CA THR A 7 -12.56 4.24 4.89
C THR A 7 -13.82 3.37 4.81
N GLN A 8 -13.77 2.12 5.29
CA GLN A 8 -14.96 1.29 5.37
C GLN A 8 -15.96 1.89 6.36
N HIS A 9 -17.25 1.84 5.97
CA HIS A 9 -18.34 2.41 6.76
C HIS A 9 -18.52 1.70 8.12
N HIS A 10 -17.96 0.50 8.23
CA HIS A 10 -17.87 -0.30 9.44
C HIS A 10 -16.42 -0.82 9.55
N LEU A 11 -15.77 -0.52 10.67
CA LEU A 11 -14.45 -1.09 10.98
C LEU A 11 -14.65 -2.49 11.56
N PRO A 12 -13.93 -3.51 11.07
CA PRO A 12 -14.00 -4.86 11.63
C PRO A 12 -13.62 -4.85 13.12
N GLY A 13 -14.51 -5.37 13.97
CA GLY A 13 -14.33 -5.39 15.42
C GLY A 13 -13.64 -6.66 15.91
N ALA A 14 -13.82 -7.76 15.18
CA ALA A 14 -13.23 -9.07 15.47
C ALA A 14 -12.14 -9.47 14.47
N TYR A 15 -11.28 -10.40 14.86
CA TYR A 15 -10.20 -10.91 14.02
C TYR A 15 -10.72 -11.52 12.70
N ASP A 16 -11.78 -12.31 12.76
CA ASP A 16 -12.34 -12.99 11.59
C ASP A 16 -12.89 -12.00 10.55
N GLU A 17 -13.60 -10.97 11.03
CA GLU A 17 -14.10 -9.87 10.20
C GLU A 17 -12.95 -9.09 9.55
N MET A 18 -11.88 -8.84 10.31
CA MET A 18 -10.69 -8.15 9.78
C MET A 18 -9.99 -8.99 8.71
N SER A 19 -9.91 -10.31 8.91
CA SER A 19 -9.34 -11.23 7.94
C SER A 19 -10.15 -11.24 6.64
N GLN A 20 -11.48 -11.25 6.74
CA GLN A 20 -12.37 -11.17 5.57
C GLN A 20 -12.21 -9.83 4.83
N ALA A 21 -12.24 -8.71 5.55
CA ALA A 21 -12.07 -7.39 4.96
C ALA A 21 -10.72 -7.23 4.24
N VAL A 22 -9.63 -7.77 4.82
CA VAL A 22 -8.31 -7.76 4.17
C VAL A 22 -8.31 -8.60 2.89
N GLN A 23 -8.94 -9.78 2.91
CA GLN A 23 -9.04 -10.64 1.73
C GLN A 23 -9.85 -9.98 0.62
N GLU A 24 -11.00 -9.40 0.93
CA GLU A 24 -11.84 -8.67 -0.04
C GLU A 24 -11.12 -7.47 -0.65
N GLU A 25 -10.42 -6.67 0.16
CA GLU A 25 -9.61 -5.56 -0.33
C GLU A 25 -8.48 -6.05 -1.24
N TRP A 26 -7.85 -7.18 -0.90
CA TRP A 26 -6.79 -7.79 -1.70
C TRP A 26 -7.30 -8.27 -3.06
N ASP A 27 -8.43 -8.97 -3.09
CA ASP A 27 -9.03 -9.51 -4.32
C ASP A 27 -9.52 -8.40 -5.27
N ASN A 28 -9.86 -7.23 -4.71
CA ASN A 28 -10.27 -6.05 -5.48
C ASN A 28 -9.11 -5.21 -6.03
N LEU A 29 -7.86 -5.48 -5.63
CA LEU A 29 -6.71 -4.73 -6.13
C LEU A 29 -6.53 -4.94 -7.63
N LYS A 30 -6.34 -3.85 -8.36
CA LYS A 30 -6.08 -3.84 -9.79
C LYS A 30 -4.59 -3.59 -10.05
N GLN A 31 -4.13 -4.01 -11.23
CA GLN A 31 -2.76 -3.73 -11.67
C GLN A 31 -2.42 -2.23 -11.62
N SER A 32 -3.39 -1.36 -11.92
CA SER A 32 -3.24 0.09 -11.82
C SER A 32 -2.85 0.58 -10.42
N ASP A 33 -3.17 -0.18 -9.37
CA ASP A 33 -2.97 0.24 -7.99
C ASP A 33 -1.52 0.00 -7.54
N TRP A 34 -0.84 -1.02 -8.09
CA TRP A 34 0.55 -1.34 -7.75
C TRP A 34 1.57 -1.00 -8.85
N ASN A 35 1.17 -0.89 -10.12
CA ASN A 35 2.08 -0.55 -11.21
C ASN A 35 2.84 0.77 -10.95
N PRO A 36 2.21 1.87 -10.49
CA PRO A 36 2.93 3.10 -10.17
C PRO A 36 4.00 2.93 -9.08
N LEU A 37 3.79 1.99 -8.15
CA LEU A 37 4.78 1.65 -7.15
C LEU A 37 5.98 0.98 -7.82
N LEU A 38 5.76 -0.02 -8.67
CA LEU A 38 6.85 -0.71 -9.38
C LEU A 38 7.61 0.26 -10.31
N ASP A 39 6.88 1.02 -11.11
CA ASP A 39 7.46 1.96 -12.09
C ASP A 39 8.29 3.06 -11.41
N SER A 40 7.88 3.51 -10.22
CA SER A 40 8.62 4.51 -9.45
C SER A 40 9.90 3.97 -8.80
N MET A 41 10.16 2.66 -8.80
CA MET A 41 11.28 2.05 -8.08
C MET A 41 12.63 2.63 -8.51
N PHE A 42 12.89 2.79 -9.81
CA PHE A 42 14.14 3.38 -10.29
C PHE A 42 14.34 4.82 -9.83
N LYS A 43 13.24 5.60 -9.74
CA LYS A 43 13.27 6.96 -9.22
C LYS A 43 13.62 6.97 -7.72
N ARG A 44 13.03 6.05 -6.95
CA ARG A 44 13.32 5.87 -5.51
C ARG A 44 14.78 5.50 -5.26
N LEU A 45 15.32 4.57 -6.03
CA LEU A 45 16.74 4.18 -5.96
C LEU A 45 17.68 5.33 -6.31
N LYS A 46 17.35 6.10 -7.37
CA LYS A 46 18.13 7.28 -7.76
C LYS A 46 18.15 8.33 -6.65
N GLU A 47 17.03 8.55 -5.96
CA GLU A 47 16.94 9.47 -4.83
C GLU A 47 17.73 8.97 -3.62
N CYS A 48 17.60 7.68 -3.28
CA CYS A 48 18.37 7.06 -2.19
C CYS A 48 19.88 7.21 -2.40
N ARG A 49 20.36 6.96 -3.63
CA ARG A 49 21.78 7.16 -3.98
C ARG A 49 22.21 8.62 -3.80
N LYS A 50 21.42 9.58 -4.27
CA LYS A 50 21.71 11.01 -4.11
C LYS A 50 21.77 11.43 -2.64
N ARG A 51 20.92 10.83 -1.80
CA ARG A 51 20.85 11.08 -0.37
C ARG A 51 21.81 10.23 0.46
N GLN A 52 22.74 9.51 -0.18
CA GLN A 52 23.73 8.65 0.49
C GLN A 52 23.09 7.63 1.45
N GLY A 53 21.93 7.08 1.07
CA GLY A 53 21.21 6.10 1.88
C GLY A 53 20.26 6.70 2.92
N MET A 54 20.15 8.02 3.04
CA MET A 54 19.17 8.65 3.93
C MET A 54 17.74 8.51 3.40
N GLN A 55 16.77 8.59 4.32
CA GLN A 55 15.34 8.48 4.03
C GLN A 55 14.93 9.36 2.84
N THR A 56 14.16 8.76 1.92
CA THR A 56 13.58 9.45 0.76
C THR A 56 12.13 9.85 1.05
N ARG A 57 11.53 10.72 0.23
CA ARG A 57 10.16 11.22 0.44
C ARG A 57 9.07 10.17 0.19
N TRP A 58 9.43 9.01 -0.37
CA TRP A 58 8.52 7.97 -0.83
C TRP A 58 8.01 7.08 0.29
#